data_AF-A0A7X4DVH1-F1
#
_entry.id   AF-A0A7X4DVH1-F1
#
_cell.length_a   1.000
_cell.length_b   1.000
_cell.length_c   1.000
_cell.angle_alpha   90.00
_cell.angle_beta   90.00
_cell.angle_gamma   90.00
#
_symmetry.space_group_name_H-M   'P 1'
#
loop_
_entity.id
_entity.type
_entity.pdbx_description
1 polymer ?
#
loop_
_entity_poly.entity_id
_entity_poly.type
_entity_poly.pdbx_seq_one_letter_code
_entity_poly.pdbx_strand_id
1 'polypeptide(L)'
;MAMTGGQSVSITDAFVGEGFEVGRLTDQSYEELSSFFNIIGGSYQNPLDMAGTVQGKREVLERILGILDVDESVDALVMEQSAMFGARQWKDHPERVEDLVDTLAGHIERSAKPFLMVMHPAHEEAFVAEVRLKFAERGIPVFASFERAAAAAARALPRGTRS
;
A
#
# COMPACT_ATOMS: atom_id res chain seq x y z
N MET A 1 -1.34 -4.26 -0.84
CA MET A 1 -2.15 -3.88 0.33
C MET A 1 -3.16 -2.82 -0.09
N ALA A 2 -4.39 -2.90 0.40
CA ALA A 2 -5.45 -1.95 0.09
C ALA A 2 -6.30 -1.60 1.31
N MET A 3 -7.12 -0.55 1.19
CA MET A 3 -8.01 -0.11 2.27
C MET A 3 -9.35 -0.84 2.30
N THR A 4 -9.68 -1.61 1.26
CA THR A 4 -10.92 -2.40 1.21
C THR A 4 -10.72 -3.64 0.34
N GLY A 5 -11.50 -4.70 0.59
CA GLY A 5 -11.45 -5.93 -0.21
C GLY A 5 -11.72 -5.74 -1.71
N GLY A 6 -12.59 -4.81 -2.12
CA GLY A 6 -12.81 -4.52 -3.54
C GLY A 6 -11.58 -3.92 -4.24
N GLN A 7 -10.82 -3.08 -3.53
CA GLN A 7 -9.55 -2.57 -4.01
C GLN A 7 -8.47 -3.66 -4.01
N SER A 8 -8.50 -4.61 -3.07
CA SER A 8 -7.62 -5.79 -3.08
C SER A 8 -7.82 -6.67 -4.32
N VAL A 9 -9.04 -6.81 -4.83
CA VAL A 9 -9.27 -7.53 -6.10
C VAL A 9 -8.68 -6.73 -7.27
N SER A 10 -9.00 -5.44 -7.35
CA SER A 10 -8.59 -4.57 -8.47
C SER A 10 -7.07 -4.43 -8.60
N ILE A 11 -6.36 -4.30 -7.47
CA ILE A 11 -4.89 -4.25 -7.47
C ILE A 11 -4.29 -5.58 -7.93
N THR A 12 -4.90 -6.71 -7.56
CA THR A 12 -4.44 -8.04 -7.99
C THR A 12 -4.57 -8.17 -9.50
N ASP A 13 -5.74 -7.85 -10.05
CA ASP A 13 -6.01 -7.97 -11.49
C ASP A 13 -5.03 -7.12 -12.32
N ALA A 14 -4.76 -5.88 -11.89
CA ALA A 14 -3.86 -4.97 -12.60
C ALA A 14 -2.41 -5.49 -12.64
N PHE A 15 -1.89 -5.99 -11.51
CA PHE A 15 -0.51 -6.48 -11.44
C PHE A 15 -0.34 -7.85 -12.11
N VAL A 16 -1.31 -8.76 -11.94
CA VAL A 16 -1.33 -10.04 -12.66
C VAL A 16 -1.42 -9.83 -14.17
N GLY A 17 -2.19 -8.84 -14.63
CA GLY A 17 -2.29 -8.46 -16.04
C GLY A 17 -0.94 -8.06 -16.66
N GLU A 18 -0.03 -7.48 -15.86
CA GLU A 18 1.33 -7.10 -16.30
C GLU A 18 2.37 -8.22 -16.11
N GLY A 19 1.94 -9.40 -15.62
CA GLY A 19 2.79 -10.58 -15.45
C GLY A 19 3.48 -10.69 -14.09
N PHE A 20 2.99 -9.97 -13.07
CA PHE A 20 3.41 -10.18 -11.69
C PHE A 20 2.61 -11.33 -11.04
N GLU A 21 3.19 -11.91 -9.99
CA GLU A 21 2.51 -12.89 -9.16
C GLU A 21 2.09 -12.23 -7.84
N VAL A 22 0.84 -12.47 -7.43
CA VAL A 22 0.33 -12.07 -6.11
C VAL A 22 0.19 -13.33 -5.28
N GLY A 23 1.34 -13.80 -4.80
CA GLY A 23 1.47 -15.05 -4.04
C GLY A 23 1.06 -14.92 -2.58
N ARG A 24 1.03 -16.06 -1.88
CA ARG A 24 0.87 -16.07 -0.42
C ARG A 24 2.16 -15.59 0.24
N LEU A 25 2.00 -14.90 1.38
CA LEU A 25 3.10 -14.66 2.31
C LEU A 25 3.55 -15.97 2.97
N THR A 26 4.70 -15.93 3.64
CA THR A 26 5.17 -17.04 4.47
C THR A 26 4.23 -17.29 5.65
N ASP A 27 4.24 -18.54 6.16
CA ASP A 27 3.44 -18.89 7.33
C ASP A 27 3.86 -18.09 8.58
N GLN A 28 5.15 -17.77 8.71
CA GLN A 28 5.66 -16.90 9.77
C GLN A 28 5.02 -15.51 9.72
N SER A 29 4.99 -14.87 8.55
CA SER A 29 4.35 -13.56 8.39
C SER A 29 2.86 -13.62 8.72
N TYR A 30 2.17 -14.69 8.32
CA TYR A 30 0.76 -14.87 8.68
C TYR A 30 0.55 -15.07 10.18
N GLU A 31 1.42 -15.82 10.86
CA GLU A 31 1.37 -15.96 12.32
C GLU A 31 1.53 -14.60 13.01
N GLU A 32 2.54 -13.82 12.61
CA GLU A 32 2.78 -12.49 13.17
C GLU A 32 1.63 -11.52 12.90
N LEU A 33 1.11 -11.47 11.67
CA LEU A 33 -0.06 -10.65 11.32
C LEU A 33 -1.28 -11.05 12.15
N SER A 34 -1.55 -12.34 12.30
CA SER A 34 -2.74 -12.84 13.02
C SER A 34 -2.79 -12.40 14.49
N SER A 35 -1.63 -12.11 15.09
CA SER A 35 -1.52 -11.68 16.50
C SER A 35 -2.16 -10.32 16.80
N PHE A 36 -2.38 -9.48 15.79
CA PHE A 36 -2.92 -8.12 15.96
C PHE A 36 -3.91 -7.68 14.89
N PHE A 37 -4.05 -8.42 13.79
CA PHE A 37 -4.97 -8.04 12.72
C PHE A 37 -6.42 -8.17 13.17
N ASN A 38 -7.23 -7.15 12.89
CA ASN A 38 -8.66 -7.26 13.09
C ASN A 38 -9.29 -7.92 11.86
N ILE A 39 -9.71 -9.18 12.02
CA ILE A 39 -10.32 -9.97 10.93
C ILE A 39 -11.78 -9.54 10.69
N ILE A 40 -12.41 -8.86 11.65
CA ILE A 40 -13.79 -8.41 11.50
C ILE A 40 -13.83 -7.28 10.46
N GLY A 41 -14.28 -7.62 9.25
CA GLY A 41 -14.39 -6.68 8.13
C GLY A 41 -13.09 -6.44 7.36
N GLY A 42 -12.09 -7.32 7.50
CA GLY A 42 -10.82 -7.23 6.77
C GLY A 42 -10.19 -8.60 6.53
N SER A 43 -9.00 -8.61 5.92
CA SER A 43 -8.25 -9.81 5.59
C SER A 43 -6.76 -9.52 5.72
N TYR A 44 -6.02 -10.40 6.37
CA TYR A 44 -4.57 -10.38 6.36
C TYR A 44 -3.96 -11.26 5.26
N GLN A 45 -4.79 -11.88 4.41
CA GLN A 45 -4.31 -12.59 3.21
C GLN A 45 -3.82 -11.57 2.18
N ASN A 46 -2.86 -11.96 1.33
CA ASN A 46 -2.37 -11.08 0.26
C ASN A 46 -3.41 -10.95 -0.87
N PRO A 47 -3.85 -9.73 -1.26
CA PRO A 47 -3.52 -8.42 -0.68
C PRO A 47 -4.24 -8.09 0.63
N LEU A 48 -3.48 -7.57 1.60
CA LEU A 48 -3.99 -7.19 2.92
C LEU A 48 -5.08 -6.10 2.78
N ASP A 49 -6.22 -6.31 3.43
CA ASP A 49 -7.28 -5.30 3.64
C ASP A 49 -7.12 -4.68 5.03
N MET A 50 -6.54 -3.47 5.05
CA MET A 50 -5.95 -2.90 6.26
C MET A 50 -6.80 -1.84 6.96
N ALA A 51 -7.91 -1.36 6.38
CA ALA A 51 -8.61 -0.19 6.93
C ALA A 51 -9.12 -0.44 8.36
N GLY A 52 -9.68 -1.63 8.61
CA GLY A 52 -10.18 -2.02 9.94
C GLY A 52 -9.09 -2.25 10.98
N THR A 53 -7.86 -2.53 10.56
CA THR A 53 -6.71 -2.86 11.42
C THR A 53 -5.84 -1.65 11.71
N VAL A 54 -5.48 -0.87 10.69
CA VAL A 54 -4.62 0.31 10.86
C VAL A 54 -5.39 1.41 11.60
N GLN A 55 -6.65 1.70 11.25
CA GLN A 55 -7.48 2.72 11.92
C GLN A 55 -6.76 4.06 12.19
N GLY A 56 -5.84 4.46 11.31
CA GLY A 56 -5.02 5.68 11.47
C GLY A 56 -3.90 5.60 12.52
N LYS A 57 -3.59 4.40 13.02
CA LYS A 57 -2.49 4.15 13.97
C LYS A 57 -1.19 3.88 13.23
N ARG A 58 -0.23 4.78 13.38
CA ARG A 58 1.09 4.69 12.74
C ARG A 58 1.83 3.41 13.10
N GLU A 59 1.86 3.07 14.37
CA GLU A 59 2.60 1.92 14.91
C GLU A 59 2.12 0.58 14.32
N VAL A 60 0.83 0.50 13.96
CA VAL A 60 0.26 -0.68 13.32
C VAL A 60 0.72 -0.79 11.87
N LEU A 61 0.74 0.33 11.14
CA LEU A 61 1.26 0.37 9.78
C LEU A 61 2.75 0.04 9.73
N GLU A 62 3.55 0.63 10.63
CA GLU A 62 4.99 0.33 10.76
C GLU A 62 5.24 -1.15 11.01
N ARG A 63 4.43 -1.79 11.88
CA ARG A 63 4.53 -3.23 12.14
C ARG A 63 4.20 -4.07 10.91
N ILE A 64 3.14 -3.73 10.17
CA ILE A 64 2.79 -4.43 8.92
C ILE A 64 3.92 -4.29 7.90
N LEU A 65 4.43 -3.07 7.69
CA LEU A 65 5.53 -2.82 6.77
C LEU A 65 6.78 -3.61 7.17
N GLY A 66 7.11 -3.68 8.46
CA GLY A 66 8.23 -4.46 8.96
C GLY A 66 8.11 -5.97 8.68
N ILE A 67 6.92 -6.54 8.85
CA ILE A 67 6.66 -7.96 8.53
C ILE A 67 6.85 -8.23 7.04
N LEU A 68 6.26 -7.38 6.18
CA LEU A 68 6.36 -7.54 4.73
C LEU A 68 7.77 -7.28 4.20
N ASP A 69 8.55 -6.44 4.88
CA ASP A 69 9.92 -6.13 4.50
C ASP A 69 10.87 -7.33 4.65
N VAL A 70 10.62 -8.20 5.63
CA VAL A 70 11.45 -9.39 5.87
C VAL A 70 10.88 -10.67 5.24
N ASP A 71 9.64 -10.65 4.75
CA ASP A 71 9.02 -11.82 4.10
C ASP A 71 9.69 -12.14 2.75
N GLU A 72 10.27 -13.33 2.64
CA GLU A 72 11.03 -13.76 1.45
C GLU A 72 10.17 -13.97 0.20
N SER A 73 8.84 -14.10 0.34
CA SER A 73 7.91 -14.21 -0.79
C SER A 73 7.50 -12.86 -1.37
N VAL A 74 7.99 -11.75 -0.81
CA VAL A 74 7.66 -10.38 -1.23
C VAL A 74 8.87 -9.70 -1.84
N ASP A 75 8.82 -9.44 -3.15
CA ASP A 75 9.85 -8.67 -3.86
C ASP A 75 9.57 -7.17 -3.90
N ALA A 76 8.31 -6.78 -3.84
CA ALA A 76 7.87 -5.38 -3.91
C ALA A 76 6.56 -5.17 -3.16
N LEU A 77 6.36 -3.95 -2.66
CA LEU A 77 5.16 -3.55 -1.94
C LEU A 77 4.36 -2.56 -2.77
N VAL A 78 3.04 -2.76 -2.82
CA VAL A 78 2.10 -1.81 -3.40
C VAL A 78 1.04 -1.50 -2.37
N MET A 79 0.81 -0.23 -2.10
CA MET A 79 -0.20 0.24 -1.15
C MET A 79 -1.20 1.14 -1.87
N GLU A 80 -2.49 0.85 -1.69
CA GLU A 80 -3.56 1.75 -2.09
C GLU A 80 -4.01 2.59 -0.90
N GLN A 81 -4.28 3.87 -1.17
CA GLN A 81 -5.00 4.75 -0.27
C GLN A 81 -6.04 5.54 -1.04
N SER A 82 -7.30 5.29 -0.71
CA SER A 82 -8.40 6.02 -1.32
C SER A 82 -8.38 7.47 -0.86
N ALA A 83 -8.12 8.38 -1.80
CA ALA A 83 -8.24 9.82 -1.54
C ALA A 83 -9.70 10.21 -1.27
N MET A 84 -10.69 9.49 -1.81
CA MET A 84 -12.11 9.79 -1.57
C MET A 84 -12.49 9.55 -0.10
N PHE A 85 -12.04 8.45 0.50
CA PHE A 85 -12.29 8.16 1.92
C PHE A 85 -11.31 8.93 2.84
N GLY A 86 -10.07 9.13 2.39
CA GLY A 86 -9.04 9.84 3.15
C GLY A 86 -9.27 11.35 3.21
N ALA A 87 -9.80 11.99 2.15
CA ALA A 87 -9.84 13.45 2.05
C ALA A 87 -10.57 14.14 3.21
N ARG A 88 -11.73 13.61 3.63
CA ARG A 88 -12.45 14.16 4.77
C ARG A 88 -11.63 14.03 6.06
N GLN A 89 -11.09 12.85 6.32
CA GLN A 89 -10.29 12.61 7.53
C GLN A 89 -9.02 13.46 7.56
N TRP A 90 -8.37 13.66 6.43
CA TRP A 90 -7.16 14.47 6.32
C TRP A 90 -7.42 15.96 6.42
N LYS A 91 -8.61 16.42 6.05
CA LYS A 91 -9.00 17.82 6.32
C LYS A 91 -9.26 18.07 7.78
N ASP A 92 -9.95 17.13 8.43
CA ASP A 92 -10.24 17.21 9.87
C ASP A 92 -8.97 17.01 10.71
N HIS A 93 -8.01 16.22 10.19
CA HIS A 93 -6.76 15.82 10.84
C HIS A 93 -5.57 15.83 9.86
N PRO A 94 -5.06 17.01 9.45
CA PRO A 94 -3.98 17.12 8.48
C PRO A 94 -2.67 16.47 8.94
N GLU A 95 -2.45 16.37 10.25
CA GLU A 95 -1.30 15.68 10.85
C GLU A 95 -1.22 14.20 10.42
N ARG A 96 -2.36 13.56 10.13
CA ARG A 96 -2.38 12.16 9.68
C ARG A 96 -1.78 11.97 8.29
N VAL A 97 -1.79 13.00 7.44
CA VAL A 97 -1.12 12.95 6.15
C VAL A 97 0.39 12.97 6.36
N GLU A 98 0.87 13.86 7.22
CA GLU A 98 2.30 13.96 7.55
C GLU A 98 2.80 12.67 8.19
N ASP A 99 2.07 12.12 9.17
CA ASP A 99 2.42 10.84 9.81
C ASP A 99 2.50 9.70 8.80
N LEU A 100 1.54 9.62 7.86
CA LEU A 100 1.56 8.61 6.80
C LEU A 100 2.76 8.80 5.88
N VAL A 101 3.03 10.02 5.44
CA VAL A 101 4.17 10.35 4.58
C VAL A 101 5.49 10.02 5.27
N ASP A 102 5.65 10.39 6.54
CA ASP A 102 6.85 10.09 7.34
C ASP A 102 7.06 8.58 7.51
N THR A 103 5.98 7.85 7.79
CA THR A 103 6.03 6.40 7.96
C THR A 103 6.49 5.71 6.69
N LEU A 104 5.90 6.09 5.55
CA LEU A 104 6.23 5.50 4.25
C LEU A 104 7.62 5.90 3.79
N ALA A 105 8.00 7.17 3.91
CA ALA A 105 9.34 7.64 3.58
C ALA A 105 10.40 6.90 4.40
N GLY A 106 10.19 6.78 5.72
CA GLY A 106 11.10 6.04 6.58
C GLY A 106 11.21 4.56 6.20
N HIS A 107 10.12 3.91 5.81
CA HIS A 107 10.17 2.54 5.31
C HIS A 107 10.97 2.44 4.00
N ILE A 108 10.71 3.32 3.03
CA ILE A 108 11.42 3.36 1.74
C ILE A 108 12.92 3.58 1.92
N GLU A 109 13.34 4.45 2.85
CA GLU A 109 14.75 4.72 3.13
C GLU A 109 15.50 3.49 3.68
N ARG A 110 14.80 2.60 4.40
CA ARG A 110 15.40 1.45 5.09
C ARG A 110 15.26 0.15 4.30
N SER A 111 14.20 0.03 3.50
CA SER A 111 13.86 -1.18 2.76
C SER A 111 14.68 -1.31 1.48
N ALA A 112 15.09 -2.54 1.17
CA ALA A 112 15.64 -2.87 -0.15
C ALA A 112 14.53 -3.16 -1.19
N LYS A 113 13.28 -3.33 -0.73
CA LYS A 113 12.14 -3.69 -1.57
C LYS A 113 11.48 -2.44 -2.15
N PRO A 114 11.24 -2.39 -3.47
CA PRO A 114 10.54 -1.28 -4.09
C PRO A 114 9.14 -1.09 -3.51
N PHE A 115 8.76 0.16 -3.27
CA PHE A 115 7.44 0.54 -2.78
C PHE A 115 6.71 1.40 -3.81
N LEU A 116 5.44 1.10 -4.07
CA LEU A 116 4.57 1.88 -4.94
C LEU A 116 3.31 2.30 -4.19
N MET A 117 2.94 3.57 -4.33
CA MET A 117 1.71 4.13 -3.77
C MET A 117 0.67 4.33 -4.87
N VAL A 118 -0.55 3.86 -4.66
CA VAL A 118 -1.69 4.14 -5.52
C VAL A 118 -2.67 5.03 -4.78
N MET A 119 -2.99 6.16 -5.39
CA MET A 119 -3.99 7.09 -4.89
C MET A 119 -4.90 7.42 -6.06
N HIS A 120 -6.18 7.11 -5.96
CA HIS A 120 -7.15 7.42 -7.02
C HIS A 120 -7.52 8.92 -7.02
N PRO A 121 -7.88 9.52 -8.16
CA PRO A 121 -8.50 10.84 -8.19
C PRO A 121 -9.79 10.86 -7.34
N ALA A 122 -10.09 12.01 -6.73
CA ALA A 122 -11.32 12.22 -5.99
C ALA A 122 -11.94 13.57 -6.39
N HIS A 123 -13.21 13.81 -6.03
CA HIS A 123 -13.93 15.05 -6.35
C HIS A 123 -13.23 16.33 -5.86
N GLU A 124 -12.32 16.20 -4.90
CA GLU A 124 -11.53 17.29 -4.32
C GLU A 124 -10.12 17.36 -4.92
N GLU A 125 -10.04 17.55 -6.24
CA GLU A 125 -8.78 17.44 -6.99
C GLU A 125 -7.66 18.34 -6.45
N ALA A 126 -7.96 19.58 -6.05
CA ALA A 126 -6.96 20.51 -5.52
C ALA A 126 -6.32 20.00 -4.23
N PHE A 127 -7.13 19.53 -3.28
CA PHE A 127 -6.64 18.96 -2.03
C PHE A 127 -5.84 17.67 -2.27
N VAL A 128 -6.33 16.79 -3.14
CA VAL A 128 -5.62 15.55 -3.49
C VAL A 128 -4.31 15.85 -4.21
N ALA A 129 -4.23 16.88 -5.04
CA ALA A 129 -3.01 17.32 -5.67
C ALA A 129 -1.97 17.80 -4.64
N GLU A 130 -2.39 18.62 -3.66
CA GLU A 130 -1.53 19.05 -2.54
C GLU A 130 -1.02 17.85 -1.73
N VAL A 131 -1.88 16.89 -1.41
CA VAL A 131 -1.47 15.66 -0.72
C VAL A 131 -0.45 14.90 -1.56
N ARG A 132 -0.68 14.69 -2.87
CA ARG A 132 0.28 14.01 -3.74
C ARG A 132 1.63 14.71 -3.79
N LEU A 133 1.67 16.04 -3.75
CA LEU A 133 2.92 16.81 -3.72
C LEU A 133 3.75 16.46 -2.47
N LYS A 134 3.13 16.35 -1.30
CA LYS A 134 3.83 15.97 -0.05
C LYS A 134 4.50 14.59 -0.16
N PHE A 135 3.82 13.62 -0.78
CA PHE A 135 4.40 12.30 -1.04
C PHE A 135 5.58 12.39 -2.01
N ALA A 136 5.42 13.16 -3.10
CA ALA A 136 6.46 13.33 -4.11
C ALA A 136 7.71 14.04 -3.57
N GLU A 137 7.55 15.07 -2.74
CA GLU A 137 8.64 15.79 -2.06
C GLU A 137 9.47 14.87 -1.15
N ARG A 138 8.87 13.78 -0.69
CA ARG A 138 9.51 12.75 0.14
C ARG A 138 9.97 11.52 -0.64
N GLY A 139 9.97 11.60 -1.96
CA GLY A 139 10.46 10.55 -2.85
C GLY A 139 9.53 9.33 -2.95
N ILE A 140 8.28 9.43 -2.50
CA ILE A 140 7.31 8.34 -2.58
C ILE A 140 6.64 8.35 -3.96
N PRO A 141 6.78 7.29 -4.78
CA PRO A 141 6.17 7.26 -6.10
C PRO A 141 4.66 7.02 -6.00
N VAL A 142 3.87 8.04 -6.35
CA VAL A 142 2.40 7.98 -6.31
C VAL A 142 1.79 7.90 -7.72
N PHE A 143 0.97 6.89 -7.95
CA PHE A 143 0.26 6.66 -9.20
C PHE A 143 -1.24 6.95 -9.06
N ALA A 144 -1.88 7.37 -10.16
CA ALA A 144 -3.30 7.72 -10.18
C ALA A 144 -4.23 6.50 -10.34
N SER A 145 -3.70 5.33 -10.69
CA SER A 145 -4.47 4.10 -10.83
C SER A 145 -3.59 2.87 -10.66
N PHE A 146 -4.21 1.70 -10.48
CA PHE A 146 -3.50 0.43 -10.38
C PHE A 146 -2.75 0.09 -11.66
N GLU A 147 -3.36 0.32 -12.82
CA GLU A 147 -2.77 0.01 -14.13
C GLU A 147 -1.52 0.86 -14.37
N ARG A 148 -1.54 2.14 -13.95
CA ARG A 148 -0.36 2.99 -14.04
C ARG A 148 0.77 2.54 -13.13
N ALA A 149 0.45 2.10 -11.90
CA ALA A 149 1.43 1.54 -10.99
C ALA A 149 2.00 0.21 -11.52
N ALA A 150 1.14 -0.69 -11.96
CA ALA A 150 1.52 -1.98 -12.53
C ALA A 150 2.40 -1.82 -13.78
N ALA A 151 2.01 -0.94 -14.71
CA ALA A 151 2.80 -0.67 -15.90
C ALA A 151 4.15 0.02 -15.59
N ALA A 152 4.22 0.84 -14.54
CA ALA A 152 5.48 1.40 -14.08
C ALA A 152 6.37 0.33 -13.45
N ALA A 153 5.82 -0.50 -12.57
CA ALA A 153 6.49 -1.65 -11.99
C ALA A 153 7.03 -2.59 -13.08
N ALA A 154 6.23 -2.89 -14.09
CA ALA A 154 6.59 -3.79 -15.19
C ALA A 154 7.80 -3.32 -16.03
N ARG A 155 8.15 -2.03 -15.94
CA ARG A 155 9.33 -1.43 -16.59
C ARG A 155 10.55 -1.35 -15.68
N ALA A 156 10.33 -1.30 -14.36
CA ALA A 156 11.37 -1.08 -13.37
C ALA A 156 11.78 -2.36 -12.62
N LEU A 157 10.90 -3.35 -12.54
CA LEU A 157 11.04 -4.53 -11.72
C LEU A 157 11.14 -5.81 -12.57
N PRO A 158 11.90 -6.82 -12.12
CA PRO A 158 11.86 -8.14 -12.72
C PRO A 158 10.45 -8.74 -12.59
N ARG A 159 10.04 -9.52 -13.59
CA ARG A 159 8.74 -10.20 -13.63
C ARG A 159 8.94 -11.67 -13.24
N GLY A 160 7.91 -12.29 -12.67
CA GLY A 160 7.92 -13.73 -12.39
C GLY A 160 8.23 -14.51 -13.66
N THR A 161 9.26 -15.33 -13.63
CA THR A 161 9.54 -16.28 -14.71
C THR A 161 8.43 -17.32 -14.73
N ARG A 162 7.57 -17.30 -15.76
CA ARG A 162 6.64 -18.41 -16.01
C ARG A 162 7.48 -19.69 -16.19
N SER A 163 7.44 -20.58 -15.20
CA SER A 163 7.93 -21.95 -15.32
C SER A 163 6.98 -22.78 -16.17
#